data_AF-A0A2A2DFW5-F1
#
_entry.id   AF-A0A2A2DFW5-F1
#
_cell.length_a   1.000
_cell.length_b   1.000
_cell.length_c   1.000
_cell.angle_alpha   90.00
_cell.angle_beta   90.00
_cell.angle_gamma   90.00
#
_symmetry.space_group_name_H-M   'P 1'
#
loop_
_entity.id
_entity.type
_entity.pdbx_description
1 polymer ?
#
loop_
_entity_poly.entity_id
_entity_poly.type
_entity_poly.pdbx_seq_one_letter_code
_entity_poly.pdbx_strand_id
1 'polypeptide(L)'
;MTDTWAWEYDPDPGFVIGGIDNLAFVAQVEQRADELVRAAAALYLDGAKYMGGSPRMQEETVDASGMFVYQVVPRHQRVYIRQVTFLGL
;
A
#
# COMPACT_ATOMS: atom_id res chain seq x y z
N MET A 1 10.48 4.15 -19.91
CA MET A 1 9.35 4.88 -19.31
C MET A 1 9.69 5.03 -17.85
N THR A 2 9.73 6.25 -17.32
CA THR A 2 9.92 6.44 -15.88
C THR A 2 8.65 5.91 -15.22
N ASP A 3 8.75 4.82 -14.48
CA ASP A 3 7.61 4.25 -13.78
C ASP A 3 7.18 5.26 -12.71
N THR A 4 6.03 5.88 -12.91
CA THR A 4 5.47 6.88 -11.99
C THR A 4 4.76 6.24 -10.82
N TRP A 5 4.58 4.92 -10.82
CA TRP A 5 3.91 4.20 -9.74
C TRP A 5 4.75 4.19 -8.46
N ALA A 6 4.07 4.39 -7.32
CA ALA A 6 4.66 4.32 -5.99
C ALA A 6 3.57 4.06 -4.94
N TRP A 7 3.95 3.95 -3.68
CA TRP A 7 3.03 3.87 -2.56
C TRP A 7 3.25 5.03 -1.59
N GLU A 8 2.21 5.37 -0.84
CA GLU A 8 2.21 6.43 0.17
C GLU A 8 1.40 5.98 1.39
N TYR A 9 1.80 6.42 2.59
CA TYR A 9 0.92 6.43 3.76
C TYR A 9 -0.07 7.59 3.62
N ASP A 10 -1.36 7.32 3.74
CA ASP A 10 -2.41 8.34 3.61
C ASP A 10 -3.36 8.29 4.84
N PRO A 11 -3.48 9.38 5.61
CA PRO A 11 -2.97 10.74 5.32
C PRO A 11 -1.47 10.93 5.57
N ASP A 12 -0.88 10.23 6.54
CA ASP A 12 0.55 10.32 6.87
C ASP A 12 1.01 9.10 7.70
N PRO A 13 2.33 8.86 7.84
CA PRO A 13 2.83 7.71 8.58
C PRO A 13 2.43 7.70 10.06
N GLY A 14 2.34 8.85 10.71
CA GLY A 14 1.97 8.95 12.13
C GLY A 14 0.54 8.49 12.39
N PHE A 15 -0.38 8.88 11.50
CA PHE A 15 -1.77 8.40 11.54
C PHE A 15 -1.88 6.92 11.18
N VAL A 16 -1.20 6.48 10.12
CA VAL A 16 -1.38 5.13 9.55
C VAL A 16 -0.68 4.05 10.35
N ILE A 17 0.53 4.33 10.85
CA ILE A 17 1.32 3.40 11.69
C ILE A 17 0.84 3.47 13.16
N GLY A 18 0.32 4.62 13.61
CA GLY A 18 -0.39 4.71 14.89
C GLY A 18 0.47 4.39 16.13
N GLY A 19 1.77 4.69 16.10
CA GLY A 19 2.68 4.47 17.23
C GLY A 19 3.20 3.03 17.37
N ILE A 20 3.11 2.21 16.32
CA ILE A 20 3.79 0.91 16.28
C ILE A 20 5.31 1.13 16.21
N ASP A 21 6.01 0.85 17.32
CA ASP A 21 7.47 1.00 17.42
C ASP A 21 8.26 -0.19 16.85
N ASN A 22 7.58 -1.22 16.36
CA ASN A 22 8.22 -2.37 15.73
C ASN A 22 8.66 -2.04 14.30
N LEU A 23 9.86 -1.48 14.16
CA LEU A 23 10.43 -1.09 12.87
C LEU A 23 10.62 -2.24 11.88
N ALA A 24 10.89 -3.46 12.38
CA ALA A 24 11.03 -4.63 11.52
C ALA A 24 9.70 -5.00 10.85
N PHE A 25 8.60 -4.91 11.59
CA PHE A 25 7.27 -5.11 11.05
C PHE A 25 6.88 -4.01 10.06
N VAL A 26 7.16 -2.73 10.39
CA VAL A 26 6.91 -1.61 9.47
C VAL A 26 7.68 -1.81 8.16
N ALA A 27 8.95 -2.22 8.20
CA ALA A 27 9.72 -2.50 6.99
C ALA A 27 9.12 -3.63 6.13
N GLN A 28 8.50 -4.64 6.74
CA GLN A 28 7.79 -5.69 5.99
C GLN A 28 6.53 -5.16 5.31
N VAL A 29 5.78 -4.27 5.96
CA VAL A 29 4.64 -3.58 5.34
C VAL A 29 5.11 -2.79 4.10
N GLU A 30 6.18 -2.02 4.22
CA GLU A 30 6.74 -1.23 3.11
C GLU A 30 7.22 -2.12 1.96
N GLN A 31 7.87 -3.25 2.26
CA GLN A 31 8.27 -4.23 1.24
C GLN A 31 7.06 -4.83 0.50
N ARG A 32 5.98 -5.17 1.21
CA ARG A 32 4.74 -5.63 0.57
C ARG A 32 4.09 -4.54 -0.27
N ALA A 33 4.17 -3.28 0.16
CA ALA A 33 3.69 -2.16 -0.63
C ALA A 33 4.46 -2.00 -1.95
N ASP A 34 5.78 -2.20 -1.95
CA ASP A 34 6.58 -2.23 -3.19
C ASP A 34 6.16 -3.36 -4.14
N GLU A 35 5.79 -4.53 -3.60
CA GLU A 35 5.25 -5.64 -4.39
C GLU A 35 3.90 -5.29 -5.02
N LEU A 36 3.00 -4.67 -4.25
CA LEU A 36 1.70 -4.19 -4.73
C LEU A 36 1.85 -3.12 -5.81
N VAL A 37 2.82 -2.22 -5.69
CA VAL A 37 3.14 -1.21 -6.71
C VAL A 37 3.52 -1.87 -8.03
N ARG A 38 4.42 -2.87 -8.01
CA ARG A 38 4.80 -3.61 -9.23
C ARG A 38 3.61 -4.34 -9.85
N ALA A 39 2.77 -4.97 -9.03
CA ALA A 39 1.56 -5.64 -9.51
C ALA A 39 0.56 -4.66 -10.14
N ALA A 40 0.34 -3.51 -9.50
CA ALA A 40 -0.55 -2.47 -10.01
C ALA A 40 -0.04 -1.86 -11.32
N ALA A 41 1.26 -1.58 -11.42
CA ALA A 41 1.88 -1.06 -12.65
C ALA A 41 1.72 -2.04 -13.83
N ALA A 42 1.84 -3.36 -13.58
CA ALA A 42 1.64 -4.38 -14.61
C ALA A 42 0.16 -4.53 -15.03
N LEU A 43 -0.77 -4.40 -14.07
CA LEU A 43 -2.21 -4.53 -14.34
C LEU A 43 -2.79 -3.28 -15.02
N TYR A 44 -2.30 -2.09 -14.65
CA TYR A 44 -2.77 -0.79 -15.11
C TYR A 44 -1.67 -0.08 -15.89
N LEU A 45 -1.34 -0.63 -17.08
CA LEU A 45 -0.24 -0.20 -17.95
C LEU A 45 -0.17 1.31 -18.21
N ASP A 46 -1.32 1.97 -18.34
CA ASP A 46 -1.45 3.43 -18.39
C ASP A 46 -2.47 3.89 -17.34
N GLY A 47 -2.08 3.76 -16.07
CA GLY A 47 -2.93 4.08 -14.93
C GLY A 47 -3.53 5.49 -14.99
N ALA A 48 -2.77 6.46 -15.51
CA ALA A 48 -3.23 7.84 -15.70
C ALA A 48 -4.44 7.96 -16.62
N LYS A 49 -4.60 7.06 -17.60
CA LYS A 49 -5.75 7.00 -18.52
C LYS A 49 -6.83 6.01 -18.09
N TYR A 50 -6.73 5.42 -16.89
CA TYR A 50 -7.70 4.44 -16.42
C TYR A 50 -9.06 5.09 -16.11
N MET A 51 -10.09 4.70 -16.87
CA MET A 51 -11.45 5.26 -16.81
C MET A 51 -12.40 4.48 -15.88
N GLY A 52 -11.99 3.33 -15.34
CA GLY A 52 -12.80 2.54 -14.41
C GLY A 52 -12.83 3.11 -13.00
N GLY A 53 -13.73 2.59 -12.16
CA GLY A 53 -13.68 2.85 -10.72
C GLY A 53 -12.39 2.29 -10.11
N SER A 54 -11.79 3.00 -9.16
CA SER A 54 -10.69 2.41 -8.39
C SER A 54 -11.18 1.16 -7.66
N PRO A 55 -10.34 0.12 -7.53
CA PRO A 55 -10.65 -0.99 -6.64
C PRO A 55 -11.06 -0.51 -5.24
N ARG A 56 -11.89 -1.32 -4.57
CA ARG A 56 -12.20 -1.10 -3.16
C ARG A 56 -10.93 -1.27 -2.32
N MET A 57 -10.98 -0.77 -1.08
CA MET A 57 -9.94 -1.07 -0.09
C MET A 57 -9.80 -2.59 0.06
N GLN A 58 -8.56 -3.02 0.24
CA GLN A 58 -8.16 -4.40 0.42
C GLN A 58 -7.31 -4.51 1.68
N GLU A 59 -7.23 -5.71 2.21
CA GLU A 59 -6.38 -6.06 3.35
C GLU A 59 -5.28 -7.00 2.86
N GLU A 60 -4.06 -6.78 3.35
CA GLU A 60 -2.91 -7.63 3.11
C GLU A 60 -2.35 -8.09 4.45
N THR A 61 -2.12 -9.39 4.58
CA THR A 61 -1.49 -9.97 5.78
C THR A 61 0.02 -9.95 5.66
N VAL A 62 0.69 -9.52 6.72
CA VAL A 62 2.15 -9.54 6.85
C VAL A 62 2.51 -10.68 7.81
N ASP A 63 2.62 -11.87 7.21
CA ASP A 63 2.80 -13.16 7.89
C ASP A 63 1.87 -13.30 9.12
N ALA A 64 2.39 -13.76 10.26
CA ALA A 64 1.65 -13.82 11.52
C ALA A 64 1.78 -12.52 12.35
N SER A 65 2.60 -11.57 11.92
CA SER A 65 2.93 -10.38 12.72
C SER A 65 1.85 -9.30 12.65
N GLY A 66 1.03 -9.28 11.60
CA GLY A 66 -0.07 -8.34 11.48
C GLY A 66 -0.61 -8.19 10.06
N MET A 67 -1.21 -7.04 9.78
CA MET A 67 -1.86 -6.73 8.50
C MET A 67 -1.88 -5.22 8.22
N PHE A 68 -2.14 -4.85 6.98
CA PHE A 68 -2.43 -3.47 6.60
C PHE A 68 -3.58 -3.38 5.59
N VAL A 69 -4.28 -2.26 5.65
CA VAL A 69 -5.34 -1.91 4.69
C VAL A 69 -4.77 -0.96 3.65
N TYR A 70 -5.04 -1.24 2.37
CA TYR A 70 -4.58 -0.42 1.26
C TYR A 70 -5.65 -0.17 0.20
N GLN A 71 -5.44 0.85 -0.63
CA GLN A 71 -6.25 1.12 -1.82
C GLN A 71 -5.36 1.44 -3.02
N VAL A 72 -5.57 0.72 -4.13
CA VAL A 72 -4.96 1.07 -5.41
C VAL A 72 -5.80 2.15 -6.08
N VAL A 73 -5.17 3.25 -6.48
CA VAL A 73 -5.81 4.33 -7.23
C VAL A 73 -5.08 4.52 -8.55
N PRO A 74 -5.52 3.83 -9.64
CA PRO A 74 -4.78 3.82 -10.89
C PRO A 74 -4.53 5.20 -11.50
N ARG A 75 -5.51 6.11 -11.42
CA ARG A 75 -5.37 7.49 -11.93
C ARG A 75 -4.30 8.30 -11.22
N HIS A 76 -4.00 7.97 -9.97
CA HIS A 76 -2.90 8.60 -9.23
C HIS A 76 -1.60 7.84 -9.43
N GLN A 77 -1.67 6.63 -10.00
CA GLN A 77 -0.58 5.66 -10.04
C GLN A 77 -0.01 5.44 -8.63
N ARG A 78 -0.92 5.25 -7.68
CA ARG A 78 -0.58 5.11 -6.25
C ARG A 78 -1.25 3.90 -5.62
N VAL A 79 -0.52 3.30 -4.69
CA VAL A 79 -1.06 2.42 -3.65
C VAL A 79 -1.04 3.21 -2.34
N TYR A 80 -2.22 3.47 -1.78
CA TYR A 80 -2.33 4.17 -0.50
C TYR A 80 -2.46 3.16 0.63
N ILE A 81 -1.53 3.17 1.58
CA ILE A 81 -1.66 2.44 2.85
C ILE A 81 -2.44 3.33 3.80
N ARG A 82 -3.53 2.78 4.37
CA ARG A 82 -4.54 3.56 5.12
C ARG A 82 -4.62 3.18 6.59
N GLN A 83 -4.18 1.97 6.93
CA GLN A 83 -4.12 1.49 8.30
C GLN A 83 -3.08 0.38 8.40
N VAL A 84 -2.30 0.37 9.48
CA VAL A 84 -1.43 -0.75 9.85
C VAL A 84 -1.90 -1.31 11.19
N THR A 85 -1.88 -2.62 11.35
CA THR A 85 -2.27 -3.31 12.58
C THR A 85 -1.22 -4.36 12.92
N PHE A 86 -0.53 -4.15 14.04
CA PHE A 86 0.47 -5.07 14.57
C PHE A 86 -0.15 -5.95 15.66
N LEU A 87 0.06 -7.27 15.58
CA LEU A 87 -0.55 -8.24 16.50
C LEU A 87 0.38 -8.67 17.64
N GLY A 88 1.66 -8.28 17.62
CA GLY A 88 2.59 -8.54 18.73
C GLY A 88 3.07 -9.99 18.87
N LEU A 89 2.86 -10.82 17.84
CA LEU A 89 3.24 -12.23 17.81
C LEU A 89 4.71 -12.44 17.40
#